data_AF-A0A4U0T8K6-F1
#
_entry.id   AF-A0A4U0T8K6-F1
#
_cell.length_a   1.000
_cell.length_b   1.000
_cell.length_c   1.000
_cell.angle_alpha   90.00
_cell.angle_beta   90.00
_cell.angle_gamma   90.00
#
_symmetry.space_group_name_H-M   'P 1'
#
loop_
_entity.id
_entity.type
_entity.pdbx_description
1 polymer ?
#
loop_
_entity_poly.entity_id
_entity_poly.type
_entity_poly.pdbx_seq_one_letter_code
_entity_poly.pdbx_strand_id
1 'polypeptide(L)'
;MRPVVRLIGYARVPLDPGATAGVRFAFHADLASYTVREGLRIVEPGALELRLATSSVDVRHTVQLTLTGGERAVDHRRHLTCEVQVK
;
A
#
# COMPACT_ATOMS: atom_id res chain seq x y z
N MET A 1 4.93 -0.47 16.62
CA MET A 1 4.84 0.92 16.12
C MET A 1 4.21 0.90 14.74
N ARG A 2 3.11 1.66 14.55
CA ARG A 2 2.44 1.82 13.25
C ARG A 2 2.90 3.14 12.62
N PRO A 3 3.53 3.13 11.44
CA PRO A 3 3.91 4.38 10.79
C PRO A 3 2.66 5.16 10.37
N VAL A 4 2.74 6.49 10.46
CA VAL A 4 1.66 7.39 10.01
C VAL A 4 1.45 7.27 8.50
N VAL A 5 2.54 7.13 7.75
CA VAL A 5 2.55 6.89 6.30
C VAL A 5 3.67 5.91 5.94
N ARG A 6 3.42 4.99 5.01
CA ARG A 6 4.43 4.08 4.44
C ARG A 6 4.22 3.98 2.93
N LEU A 7 5.31 4.09 2.16
CA LEU A 7 5.30 3.76 0.74
C LEU A 7 5.20 2.23 0.57
N ILE A 8 4.20 1.76 -0.16
CA ILE A 8 3.96 0.32 -0.40
C ILE A 8 4.18 -0.10 -1.87
N GLY A 9 4.28 0.87 -2.77
CA GLY A 9 4.52 0.65 -4.20
C GLY A 9 4.73 1.98 -4.92
N TYR A 10 5.42 1.95 -6.04
CA TYR A 10 5.63 3.10 -6.92
C TYR A 10 5.85 2.63 -8.37
N ALA A 11 5.62 3.52 -9.33
CA ALA A 11 6.04 3.36 -10.71
C ALA A 11 6.69 4.64 -11.20
N ARG A 12 7.72 4.51 -12.03
CA ARG A 12 8.22 5.59 -12.86
C ARG A 12 7.76 5.33 -14.28
N VAL A 13 7.10 6.31 -14.89
CA VAL A 13 6.53 6.17 -16.23
C VAL A 13 7.11 7.30 -17.10
N PRO A 14 8.09 7.01 -17.97
CA PRO A 14 8.53 7.99 -18.95
C PRO A 14 7.40 8.22 -19.97
N LEU A 15 7.07 9.48 -20.23
CA LEU A 15 6.02 9.89 -21.15
C LEU A 15 6.53 11.01 -22.06
N ASP A 16 6.25 10.90 -23.35
CA ASP A 16 6.46 11.98 -24.30
C ASP A 16 5.45 13.12 -24.07
N PRO A 17 5.71 14.35 -24.56
CA PRO A 17 4.76 15.44 -24.47
C PRO A 17 3.37 15.06 -25.02
N GLY A 18 2.34 15.23 -24.18
CA GLY A 18 0.95 14.90 -24.54
C GLY A 18 0.59 13.42 -24.40
N ALA A 19 1.54 12.53 -24.09
CA ALA A 19 1.26 11.12 -23.85
C ALA A 19 0.63 10.89 -22.47
N THR A 20 -0.12 9.79 -22.36
CA THR A 20 -0.72 9.33 -21.10
C THR A 20 -0.51 7.82 -20.97
N ALA A 21 -0.47 7.31 -19.74
CA ALA A 21 -0.36 5.89 -19.45
C ALA A 21 -1.24 5.50 -18.26
N GLY A 22 -1.73 4.27 -18.25
CA GLY A 22 -2.52 3.74 -17.15
C GLY A 22 -1.63 2.97 -16.18
N VAL A 23 -1.63 3.33 -14.89
CA VAL A 23 -0.90 2.54 -13.87
C VAL A 23 -1.90 1.84 -12.96
N ARG A 24 -1.74 0.52 -12.79
CA ARG A 24 -2.53 -0.29 -11.87
C ARG A 24 -1.67 -0.75 -10.71
N PHE A 25 -2.14 -0.50 -9.50
CA PHE A 25 -1.57 -0.99 -8.25
C PHE A 25 -2.49 -2.04 -7.64
N ALA A 26 -1.95 -3.20 -7.24
CA ALA A 26 -2.70 -4.25 -6.56
C ALA A 26 -2.34 -4.29 -5.07
N PHE A 27 -3.23 -3.73 -4.25
CA PHE A 27 -3.05 -3.70 -2.81
C PHE A 27 -3.49 -5.02 -2.17
N HIS A 28 -2.55 -5.74 -1.56
CA HIS A 28 -2.85 -6.88 -0.70
C HIS A 28 -2.88 -6.45 0.78
N ALA A 29 -3.79 -7.02 1.57
CA ALA A 29 -3.97 -6.67 2.99
C ALA A 29 -2.70 -6.88 3.84
N ASP A 30 -1.81 -7.80 3.44
CA ASP A 30 -0.52 -8.01 4.12
C ASP A 30 0.37 -6.76 4.12
N LEU A 31 0.18 -5.83 3.19
CA LEU A 31 0.93 -4.57 3.14
C LEU A 31 0.54 -3.62 4.30
N ALA A 32 -0.65 -3.80 4.88
CA ALA A 32 -1.08 -3.09 6.09
C ALA A 32 -0.56 -3.73 7.38
N SER A 33 0.13 -4.88 7.28
CA SER A 33 0.65 -5.56 8.47
C SER A 33 1.71 -4.74 9.20
N TYR A 34 1.75 -4.90 10.52
CA TYR A 34 2.72 -4.23 11.38
C TYR A 34 3.13 -5.13 12.56
N THR A 35 4.29 -4.82 13.15
CA THR A 35 4.84 -5.59 14.25
C THR A 35 4.25 -5.09 15.57
N VAL A 36 3.65 -6.01 16.34
CA VAL A 36 3.06 -5.75 17.66
C VAL A 36 4.04 -6.05 18.79
N ARG A 37 4.81 -7.14 18.66
CA ARG A 37 5.90 -7.53 19.57
C ARG A 37 6.93 -8.34 18.80
N GLU A 38 8.04 -8.70 19.45
CA GLU A 38 9.12 -9.46 18.81
C GLU A 38 8.59 -10.75 18.15
N GLY A 39 8.97 -10.95 16.89
CA GLY A 39 8.52 -12.09 16.07
C GLY A 39 7.05 -12.09 15.64
N LEU A 40 6.20 -11.20 16.17
CA LEU A 40 4.77 -11.19 15.88
C LEU A 40 4.37 -9.99 15.02
N ARG A 41 3.95 -10.30 13.80
CA ARG A 41 3.39 -9.36 12.84
C ARG A 41 1.95 -9.73 12.52
N ILE A 42 1.06 -8.75 12.54
CA ILE A 42 -0.37 -8.97 12.32
C ILE A 42 -0.94 -8.00 11.28
N VAL A 43 -2.06 -8.38 10.70
CA VAL A 43 -3.01 -7.52 9.98
C VAL A 43 -4.24 -7.41 10.85
N GLU A 44 -4.64 -6.18 11.19
CA GLU A 44 -5.87 -5.92 11.94
C GLU A 44 -6.95 -5.33 11.03
N PRO A 45 -8.23 -5.67 11.25
CA PRO A 45 -9.33 -4.97 10.60
C PRO A 45 -9.39 -3.51 11.04
N GLY A 46 -9.97 -2.66 10.20
CA GLY A 46 -10.20 -1.26 10.51
C GLY A 46 -9.96 -0.32 9.33
N ALA A 47 -10.01 0.98 9.62
CA ALA A 47 -9.84 2.02 8.62
C ALA A 47 -8.39 2.06 8.08
N LEU A 48 -8.28 2.15 6.76
CA LEU A 48 -7.06 2.39 6.02
C LEU A 48 -7.27 3.53 5.03
N GLU A 49 -6.18 4.24 4.78
CA GLU A 49 -6.14 5.31 3.77
C GLU A 49 -5.01 5.00 2.78
N LEU A 50 -5.37 4.75 1.52
CA LEU A 50 -4.41 4.64 0.44
C LEU A 50 -4.21 6.01 -0.22
N ARG A 51 -2.95 6.44 -0.33
CA ARG A 51 -2.57 7.73 -0.90
C ARG A 51 -1.79 7.53 -2.18
N LEU A 52 -2.26 8.11 -3.28
CA LEU A 52 -1.48 8.27 -4.51
C LEU A 52 -0.84 9.66 -4.48
N ALA A 53 0.48 9.69 -4.53
CA ALA A 53 1.25 10.89 -4.29
C ALA A 53 2.51 10.92 -5.16
N THR A 54 2.96 12.12 -5.52
CA THR A 54 4.24 12.35 -6.22
C THR A 54 5.40 12.47 -5.22
N SER A 55 5.09 12.81 -3.97
CA SER A 55 6.00 12.81 -2.82
C SER A 55 5.20 12.55 -1.53
N SER A 56 5.86 12.33 -0.38
CA SER A 56 5.16 12.10 0.89
C SER A 56 4.29 13.27 1.37
N VAL A 57 4.51 14.47 0.81
CA VAL A 57 3.82 15.72 1.17
C VAL A 57 2.90 16.25 0.06
N ASP A 58 2.92 15.64 -1.13
CA ASP A 58 2.09 16.04 -2.29
C ASP A 58 1.17 14.88 -2.71
N VAL A 59 0.07 14.72 -1.97
CA VAL A 59 -0.96 13.70 -2.21
C VAL A 59 -1.94 14.20 -3.25
N ARG A 60 -2.13 13.43 -4.32
CA ARG A 60 -3.02 13.77 -5.45
C ARG A 60 -4.37 13.08 -5.32
N HIS A 61 -4.40 11.84 -4.85
CA HIS A 61 -5.64 11.11 -4.60
C HIS A 61 -5.57 10.31 -3.30
N THR A 62 -6.72 10.21 -2.64
CA THR A 62 -6.90 9.45 -1.40
C THR A 62 -8.08 8.50 -1.55
N VAL A 63 -7.88 7.25 -1.17
CA VAL A 63 -8.93 6.23 -1.09
C VAL A 63 -9.07 5.80 0.35
N GLN A 64 -10.21 6.12 0.94
CA GLN A 64 -10.62 5.61 2.25
C GLN A 64 -11.20 4.21 2.08
N LEU A 65 -10.74 3.25 2.87
CA LEU A 65 -11.28 1.90 2.86
C LEU A 65 -11.29 1.28 4.25
N THR A 66 -12.20 0.32 4.45
CA THR A 66 -12.26 -0.46 5.68
C THR A 66 -11.77 -1.86 5.38
N LEU A 67 -10.67 -2.26 6.02
CA LEU A 67 -10.23 -3.64 6.00
C LEU A 67 -11.12 -4.45 6.94
N THR A 68 -11.82 -5.44 6.40
CA THR A 68 -12.74 -6.30 7.13
C THR A 68 -12.14 -7.68 7.40
N GLY A 69 -12.77 -8.44 8.29
CA GLY A 69 -12.31 -9.78 8.70
C GLY A 69 -11.74 -9.79 10.11
N GLY A 70 -11.18 -10.92 10.52
CA GLY A 70 -10.51 -11.06 11.81
C GLY A 70 -9.06 -10.57 11.77
N GLU A 71 -8.49 -10.31 12.94
CA GLU A 71 -7.04 -10.17 13.09
C GLU A 71 -6.34 -11.43 12.57
N ARG A 72 -5.25 -11.25 11.82
CA ARG A 72 -4.50 -12.35 11.22
C ARG A 72 -3.00 -12.15 11.38
N ALA A 73 -2.35 -13.13 11.99
CA ALA A 73 -0.89 -13.21 12.01
C ALA A 73 -0.33 -13.50 10.61
N VAL A 74 0.80 -12.87 10.28
CA VAL A 74 1.50 -13.05 9.01
C VAL A 74 2.95 -13.44 9.23
N ASP A 75 3.46 -14.32 8.36
CA ASP A 75 4.83 -14.80 8.41
C ASP A 75 5.67 -14.24 7.25
N HIS A 76 6.76 -14.93 6.91
CA HIS A 76 7.67 -14.56 5.83
C HIS A 76 7.08 -14.77 4.42
N ARG A 77 5.95 -15.47 4.28
CA ARG A 77 5.28 -15.73 2.99
C ARG A 77 4.27 -14.65 2.62
N ARG A 78 4.05 -13.66 3.48
CA ARG A 78 3.15 -12.54 3.24
C ARG A 78 3.54 -11.77 1.97
N HIS A 79 2.57 -11.13 1.34
CA HIS A 79 2.87 -10.21 0.24
C HIS A 79 3.65 -9.00 0.77
N LEU A 80 4.87 -8.84 0.29
CA LEU A 80 5.81 -7.79 0.71
C LEU A 80 5.75 -6.55 -0.17
N THR A 81 5.22 -6.69 -1.39
CA THR A 81 5.19 -5.64 -2.41
C THR A 81 3.76 -5.42 -2.91
N CYS A 82 3.46 -4.19 -3.28
CA CYS A 82 2.31 -3.88 -4.11
C CYS A 82 2.69 -4.20 -5.55
N GLU A 83 1.94 -5.08 -6.22
CA GLU A 83 2.16 -5.33 -7.64
C GLU A 83 1.80 -4.06 -8.42
N VAL A 84 2.65 -3.69 -9.38
CA VAL A 84 2.48 -2.49 -10.20
C VAL A 84 2.59 -2.85 -11.66
N GLN A 85 1.60 -2.43 -12.44
CA GLN A 85 1.53 -2.64 -13.89
C GLN A 85 1.34 -1.30 -14.59
N VAL A 86 2.16 -1.02 -15.60
CA VAL A 86 2.02 0.15 -16.47
C VAL A 86 1.44 -0.33 -17.81
N LYS A 87 0.38 0.32 -18.27
CA LYS A 87 -0.34 0.05 -19.51
C LYS A 87 -0.12 1.16 -20.51
#